data_AF-A0A3N6DFL1-F1
#
_entry.id   AF-A0A3N6DFL1-F1
#
_cell.length_a   1.000
_cell.length_b   1.000
_cell.length_c   1.000
_cell.angle_alpha   90.00
_cell.angle_beta   90.00
_cell.angle_gamma   90.00
#
_symmetry.space_group_name_H-M   'P 1'
#
loop_
_entity.id
_entity.type
_entity.pdbx_description
1 polymer ?
#
loop_
_entity_poly.entity_id
_entity_poly.type
_entity_poly.pdbx_seq_one_letter_code
_entity_poly.pdbx_strand_id
1 'polypeptide(L)'
;MASPPSAIADSAGGYAALTLFPENTEVPTVEYKINLLSPAVGDQAEAVGTVLRPGRTLTVCRLEVFGVQDGRPKLVAAGQQTLIRVDSPAA
;
A
#
# COMPACT_ATOMS: atom_id res chain seq x y z
N MET A 1 -0.09 4.79 -18.00
CA MET A 1 -0.31 4.16 -16.67
C MET A 1 -1.73 3.59 -16.58
N ALA A 2 -1.90 2.30 -16.25
CA ALA A 2 -3.20 1.60 -16.37
C ALA A 2 -4.00 1.44 -15.06
N SER A 3 -3.36 1.57 -13.88
CA SER A 3 -4.03 1.40 -12.58
C SER A 3 -4.13 2.72 -11.81
N PRO A 4 -5.25 3.02 -11.11
CA PRO A 4 -5.34 4.16 -10.21
C PRO A 4 -4.27 4.10 -9.10
N PRO A 5 -3.66 5.24 -8.71
CA PRO A 5 -2.66 5.27 -7.64
C PRO A 5 -3.14 4.66 -6.32
N SER A 6 -4.43 4.81 -6.00
CA SER A 6 -5.02 4.25 -4.77
C SER A 6 -5.01 2.71 -4.74
N ALA A 7 -5.29 2.05 -5.86
CA ALA A 7 -5.38 0.59 -5.92
C ALA A 7 -4.01 -0.08 -5.74
N ILE A 8 -2.98 0.45 -6.40
CA ILE A 8 -1.60 -0.07 -6.26
C ILE A 8 -1.01 0.26 -4.88
N ALA A 9 -1.37 1.42 -4.31
CA ALA A 9 -0.97 1.80 -2.96
C ALA A 9 -1.55 0.84 -1.91
N ASP A 10 -2.86 0.55 -1.99
CA ASP A 10 -3.54 -0.38 -1.08
C ASP A 10 -2.88 -1.77 -1.09
N SER A 11 -2.59 -2.29 -2.28
CA SER A 11 -1.88 -3.55 -2.46
C SER A 11 -0.48 -3.53 -1.85
N ALA A 12 0.30 -2.46 -2.10
CA ALA A 12 1.65 -2.33 -1.56
C ALA A 12 1.66 -2.28 -0.03
N GLY A 13 0.72 -1.57 0.58
CA GLY A 13 0.57 -1.52 2.03
C GLY A 13 0.11 -2.86 2.63
N GLY A 14 -0.81 -3.56 1.95
CA GLY A 14 -1.29 -4.88 2.36
C GLY A 14 -0.16 -5.92 2.37
N TYR A 15 0.60 -6.01 1.27
CA TYR A 15 1.76 -6.89 1.19
C TYR A 15 2.86 -6.51 2.18
N ALA A 16 3.11 -5.22 2.41
CA ALA A 16 4.06 -4.78 3.42
C ALA A 16 3.67 -5.30 4.82
N ALA A 17 2.38 -5.27 5.18
CA ALA A 17 1.92 -5.80 6.45
C ALA A 17 2.03 -7.33 6.54
N LEU A 18 1.71 -8.05 5.45
CA LEU A 18 1.86 -9.51 5.38
C LEU A 18 3.29 -9.98 5.67
N THR A 19 4.31 -9.17 5.35
CA THR A 19 5.71 -9.52 5.69
C THR A 19 5.99 -9.68 7.18
N LEU A 20 5.10 -9.16 8.04
CA LEU A 20 5.25 -9.20 9.50
C LEU A 20 4.25 -10.12 10.19
N PHE A 21 3.36 -10.78 9.42
CA PHE A 21 2.35 -11.66 9.97
C PHE A 21 2.68 -13.15 9.79
N PRO A 22 2.14 -14.02 10.68
CA PRO A 22 2.25 -15.46 10.49
C PRO A 22 1.66 -15.91 9.16
N GLU A 23 2.09 -17.08 8.70
CA GLU A 23 1.42 -17.79 7.61
C GLU A 23 -0.07 -18.01 7.92
N ASN A 24 -0.88 -18.19 6.88
CA ASN A 24 -2.35 -18.36 6.99
C ASN A 24 -3.07 -17.16 7.63
N THR A 25 -2.61 -15.96 7.31
CA THR A 25 -3.22 -14.71 7.75
C THR A 25 -3.65 -13.88 6.53
N GLU A 26 -4.82 -13.25 6.65
CA GLU A 26 -5.32 -12.24 5.72
C GLU A 26 -5.28 -10.85 6.34
N VAL A 27 -5.21 -9.82 5.48
CA VAL A 27 -5.06 -8.42 5.89
C VAL A 27 -6.04 -7.48 5.19
N PRO A 28 -7.36 -7.64 5.37
CA PRO A 28 -8.32 -6.72 4.79
C PRO A 28 -8.07 -5.28 5.27
N THR A 29 -8.24 -4.33 4.34
CA THR A 29 -8.12 -2.90 4.63
C THR A 29 -9.34 -2.41 5.41
N VAL A 30 -9.09 -1.77 6.54
CA VAL A 30 -10.14 -1.13 7.37
C VAL A 30 -10.49 0.23 6.81
N GLU A 31 -9.46 1.04 6.56
CA GLU A 31 -9.58 2.37 5.96
C GLU A 31 -8.25 2.76 5.32
N TYR A 32 -8.32 3.70 4.39
CA TYR A 32 -7.14 4.45 4.00
C TYR A 32 -7.51 5.89 3.62
N LYS A 33 -6.50 6.76 3.74
CA LYS A 33 -6.55 8.13 3.26
C LYS A 33 -5.38 8.38 2.32
N ILE A 34 -5.68 8.75 1.08
CA ILE A 34 -4.67 9.08 0.06
C ILE A 34 -4.84 10.54 -0.40
N ASN A 35 -3.73 11.20 -0.69
CA ASN A 35 -3.68 12.50 -1.36
C ASN A 35 -3.06 12.32 -2.74
N LEU A 36 -3.68 12.90 -3.77
CA LEU A 36 -3.11 13.02 -5.09
C LEU A 36 -2.31 14.32 -5.14
N LEU A 37 -1.00 14.22 -5.21
CA LEU A 37 -0.08 15.34 -5.10
C LEU A 37 0.30 15.93 -6.45
N SER A 38 0.37 15.08 -7.48
CA SER A 38 0.65 15.50 -8.84
C SER A 38 0.05 14.52 -9.86
N PRO A 39 -0.10 14.93 -11.13
CA PRO A 39 -0.61 14.04 -12.18
C PRO A 39 0.23 12.77 -12.29
N ALA A 40 -0.44 11.62 -12.37
CA ALA A 40 0.20 10.33 -12.47
C ALA A 40 0.62 10.03 -13.92
N VAL A 41 1.64 10.77 -14.37
CA VAL A 41 2.22 10.70 -15.72
C VAL A 41 3.51 9.88 -15.65
N GLY A 42 3.71 9.01 -16.64
CA GLY A 42 4.86 8.13 -16.74
C GLY A 42 4.51 6.80 -17.40
N ASP A 43 5.55 6.09 -17.81
CA ASP A 43 5.44 4.77 -18.45
C ASP A 43 5.32 3.66 -17.41
N GLN A 44 5.77 3.94 -16.18
CA GLN A 44 5.74 3.01 -15.04
C GLN A 44 5.25 3.70 -13.78
N ALA A 45 4.71 2.90 -12.86
CA ALA A 45 4.28 3.32 -11.54
C ALA A 45 4.93 2.43 -10.50
N GLU A 46 5.48 3.03 -9.45
CA GLU A 46 6.08 2.31 -8.32
C GLU A 46 5.30 2.66 -7.06
N ALA A 47 4.76 1.66 -6.37
CA ALA A 47 4.06 1.83 -5.11
C ALA A 47 4.87 1.19 -3.98
N VAL A 48 5.07 1.95 -2.90
CA VAL A 48 5.82 1.54 -1.73
C VAL A 48 4.89 1.59 -0.52
N GLY A 49 4.70 0.43 0.12
CA GLY A 49 4.07 0.31 1.43
C GLY A 49 5.14 0.18 2.50
N THR A 50 5.05 0.95 3.58
CA THR A 50 5.96 0.83 4.73
C THR A 50 5.14 0.67 6.01
N VAL A 51 5.33 -0.43 6.74
CA VAL A 51 4.69 -0.60 8.04
C VAL A 51 5.25 0.45 9.01
N LEU A 52 4.39 1.33 9.51
CA LEU A 52 4.74 2.31 10.52
C LEU A 52 4.61 1.73 11.93
N ARG A 53 3.57 0.93 12.15
CA ARG A 53 3.31 0.32 13.45
C ARG A 53 2.63 -1.04 13.27
N PRO A 54 3.34 -2.15 13.53
CA PRO A 54 2.72 -3.47 13.58
C PRO A 54 1.85 -3.60 14.83
N GLY A 55 0.78 -4.39 14.75
CA GLY A 55 -0.06 -4.72 15.89
C GLY A 55 -0.72 -6.09 15.76
N ARG A 56 -1.21 -6.62 16.89
CA ARG A 56 -1.88 -7.94 16.95
C ARG A 56 -3.20 -7.98 16.18
N THR A 57 -3.88 -6.83 16.08
CA THR A 57 -5.19 -6.70 15.41
C THR A 57 -5.11 -5.66 14.31
N LEU A 58 -4.68 -4.44 14.63
CA LEU A 58 -4.55 -3.36 13.65
C LEU A 58 -3.08 -3.08 13.32
N THR A 59 -2.79 -2.87 12.05
CA THR A 59 -1.46 -2.45 11.56
C THR A 59 -1.60 -1.22 10.68
N VAL A 60 -0.70 -0.25 10.89
CA VAL A 60 -0.70 1.02 10.16
C VAL A 60 0.45 1.03 9.16
N CYS A 61 0.15 1.34 7.90
CA CYS A 61 1.12 1.43 6.81
C CYS A 61 1.09 2.82 6.17
N ARG A 62 2.28 3.38 5.90
CA ARG A 62 2.45 4.53 5.00
C ARG A 62 2.45 4.05 3.56
N LEU A 63 1.84 4.83 2.69
CA LEU A 63 1.73 4.56 1.26
C LEU A 63 2.36 5.69 0.46
N GLU A 64 3.23 5.35 -0.48
CA GLU A 64 3.86 6.29 -1.40
C GLU A 64 3.77 5.73 -2.82
N VAL A 65 3.34 6.56 -3.77
CA VAL A 65 3.26 6.17 -5.19
C VAL A 65 4.07 7.15 -6.01
N PHE A 66 4.94 6.60 -6.84
CA PHE A 66 5.81 7.32 -7.74
C PHE A 66 5.41 7.04 -9.18
N GLY A 67 5.23 8.10 -9.97
CA GLY A 67 5.23 7.99 -11.43
C GLY A 67 6.67 8.06 -11.92
N VAL A 68 7.06 7.16 -12.81
CA VAL A 68 8.41 7.10 -13.36
C VAL A 68 8.38 7.50 -14.84
N GLN A 69 9.12 8.55 -15.17
CA GLN A 69 9.32 9.03 -16.54
C GLN A 69 10.81 9.20 -16.78
N ASP A 70 11.33 8.62 -17.87
CA ASP A 70 12.77 8.66 -18.21
C ASP A 70 13.68 8.22 -17.04
N GLY A 71 13.23 7.20 -16.28
CA GLY A 71 13.94 6.68 -15.10
C GLY A 71 13.94 7.62 -13.89
N ARG A 72 13.17 8.70 -13.90
CA ARG A 72 13.07 9.66 -12.79
C ARG A 72 11.76 9.45 -12.02
N PRO A 73 11.81 8.96 -10.78
CA PRO A 73 10.62 8.83 -9.96
C PRO A 73 10.15 10.21 -9.46
N LYS A 74 8.86 10.45 -9.51
CA LYS A 74 8.18 11.62 -8.93
C LYS A 74 7.04 11.16 -8.05
N LEU A 75 6.96 11.67 -6.82
CA LEU A 75 5.84 11.36 -5.92
C LEU A 75 4.53 11.93 -6.50
N VAL A 76 3.60 11.04 -6.84
CA VAL A 76 2.30 11.38 -7.43
C VAL A 76 1.16 11.22 -6.43
N ALA A 77 1.28 10.30 -5.48
CA ALA A 77 0.33 10.14 -4.39
C ALA A 77 1.02 9.71 -3.09
N ALA A 78 0.46 10.13 -1.96
CA ALA A 78 0.91 9.71 -0.64
C ALA A 78 -0.29 9.52 0.29
N GLY A 79 -0.20 8.55 1.19
CA GLY A 79 -1.30 8.20 2.07
C GLY A 79 -0.90 7.35 3.26
N GLN A 80 -1.91 6.94 3.99
CA GLN A 80 -1.81 5.99 5.08
C GLN A 80 -3.02 5.07 5.03
N GLN A 81 -2.81 3.81 5.43
CA GLN A 81 -3.88 2.85 5.61
C GLN A 81 -3.80 2.16 6.96
N THR A 82 -4.96 1.73 7.44
CA THR A 82 -5.11 0.84 8.57
C THR A 82 -5.64 -0.50 8.06
N LEU A 83 -4.94 -1.57 8.41
CA LEU A 83 -5.27 -2.95 8.07
C LEU A 83 -5.69 -3.70 9.33
N ILE A 84 -6.60 -4.67 9.19
CA ILE A 84 -6.94 -5.60 10.26
C ILE A 84 -6.40 -6.99 9.91
N ARG A 85 -5.77 -7.62 10.89
CA ARG A 85 -5.31 -9.01 10.79
C ARG A 85 -6.46 -9.96 11.10
N VAL A 86 -6.73 -10.88 10.19
CA VAL A 86 -7.67 -11.98 10.41
C VAL A 86 -7.00 -13.31 10.08
N ASP A 87 -7.32 -14.35 10.84
CA ASP A 87 -6.82 -15.69 10.56
C ASP A 87 -7.54 -16.20 9.30
N SER A 88 -6.79 -16.67 8.29
CA SER A 88 -7.40 -17.36 7.16
C SER A 88 -7.84 -18.75 7.61
N PRO A 89 -9.03 -19.22 7.17
CA PRO A 89 -9.40 -20.61 7.38
C PRO A 89 -8.32 -21.53 6.81
N ALA A 90 -7.99 -22.60 7.52
CA ALA A 90 -7.18 -23.67 6.94
C ALA A 90 -7.92 -24.22 5.72
N ALA A 91 -7.23 -24.26 4.57
CA ALA A 91 -7.73 -24.84 3.33
C ALA A 91 -7.97 -26.35 3.47
#